data_AF-A0A2N3WVP3-F1
#
_entry.id   AF-A0A2N3WVP3-F1
#
_cell.length_a   1.000
_cell.length_b   1.000
_cell.length_c   1.000
_cell.angle_alpha   90.00
_cell.angle_beta   90.00
_cell.angle_gamma   90.00
#
_symmetry.space_group_name_H-M   'P 1'
#
loop_
_entity.id
_entity.type
_entity.pdbx_description
1 polymer ?
#
loop_
_entity_poly.entity_id
_entity_poly.type
_entity_poly.pdbx_seq_one_letter_code
_entity_poly.pdbx_strand_id
1 'polypeptide(L)'
;MERELRREDLRWRRELDREQLERRAHACLEFLTVSRRQLRVVKKMRVALVNAAAGSATSREEVGDREQDVELAYAEVVETAVSLEVLCPAEIHEQVEVVIKKISELWSALWTAWAATEGSSQDNVHDALADAEKAEWRARKARGALVELVREHLAR
;
A
#
# COMPACT_ATOMS: atom_id res chain seq x y z
N MET A 1 -0.43 -52.01 -7.64
CA MET A 1 -0.95 -51.25 -8.79
C MET A 1 -2.05 -50.24 -8.43
N GLU A 2 -3.35 -50.58 -8.28
CA GLU A 2 -4.39 -49.55 -8.02
C GLU A 2 -4.18 -48.74 -6.71
N ARG A 3 -3.69 -49.39 -5.65
CA ARG A 3 -3.38 -48.72 -4.38
C ARG A 3 -2.16 -47.78 -4.46
N GLU A 4 -1.22 -48.03 -5.37
CA GLU A 4 -0.05 -47.17 -5.58
C GLU A 4 -0.42 -45.94 -6.40
N LEU A 5 -1.18 -46.12 -7.49
CA LEU A 5 -1.70 -45.02 -8.30
C LEU A 5 -2.53 -44.03 -7.47
N ARG A 6 -3.39 -44.51 -6.55
CA ARG A 6 -4.13 -43.63 -5.63
C ARG A 6 -3.23 -42.88 -4.65
N ARG A 7 -2.11 -43.48 -4.21
CA ARG A 7 -1.15 -42.82 -3.30
C ARG A 7 -0.35 -41.74 -4.02
N GLU A 8 0.03 -41.99 -5.28
CA GLU A 8 0.69 -41.01 -6.12
C GLU A 8 -0.23 -39.84 -6.45
N ASP A 9 -1.49 -40.10 -6.83
CA ASP A 9 -2.49 -39.03 -7.06
C ASP A 9 -2.71 -38.17 -5.81
N LEU A 10 -2.86 -38.78 -4.63
CA LEU A 10 -2.98 -38.04 -3.36
C LEU A 10 -1.72 -37.23 -3.02
N ARG A 11 -0.53 -37.71 -3.38
CA ARG A 11 0.73 -36.97 -3.18
C ARG A 11 0.78 -35.75 -4.10
N TRP A 12 0.51 -35.95 -5.40
CA TRP A 12 0.48 -34.88 -6.39
C TRP A 12 -0.52 -33.78 -6.03
N ARG A 13 -1.72 -34.13 -5.57
CA ARG A 13 -2.71 -33.15 -5.12
C ARG A 13 -2.22 -32.30 -3.95
N ARG A 14 -1.60 -32.92 -2.94
CA ARG A 14 -1.02 -32.20 -1.79
C ARG A 14 0.12 -31.27 -2.20
N GLU A 15 0.91 -31.67 -3.19
CA GLU A 15 2.01 -30.87 -3.70
C GLU A 15 1.52 -29.65 -4.49
N LEU A 16 0.49 -29.84 -5.33
CA LEU A 16 -0.22 -28.74 -6.01
C LEU A 16 -0.87 -27.77 -5.01
N ASP A 17 -1.55 -28.28 -3.97
CA ASP A 17 -2.16 -27.47 -2.93
C ASP A 17 -1.11 -26.63 -2.17
N ARG A 18 0.05 -27.24 -1.89
CA ARG A 18 1.18 -26.55 -1.25
C ARG A 18 1.77 -25.45 -2.13
N GLU A 19 2.04 -25.72 -3.41
CA GLU A 19 2.55 -24.71 -4.33
C GLU A 19 1.59 -23.52 -4.46
N GLN A 20 0.29 -23.78 -4.51
CA GLN A 20 -0.71 -22.71 -4.53
C GLN A 20 -0.68 -21.88 -3.26
N LEU A 21 -0.57 -22.51 -2.09
CA LEU A 21 -0.46 -21.82 -0.81
C LEU A 21 0.81 -20.95 -0.74
N GLU A 22 1.95 -21.46 -1.21
CA GLU A 22 3.21 -20.72 -1.26
C GLU A 22 3.11 -19.49 -2.20
N ARG A 23 2.49 -19.63 -3.37
CA ARG A 23 2.25 -18.50 -4.29
C ARG A 23 1.32 -17.44 -3.69
N ARG A 24 0.26 -17.87 -3.00
CA ARG A 24 -0.66 -16.96 -2.28
C ARG A 24 0.05 -16.19 -1.18
N ALA A 25 0.81 -16.90 -0.34
CA ALA A 25 1.58 -16.30 0.73
C ALA A 25 2.58 -15.28 0.18
N HIS A 26 3.27 -15.62 -0.90
CA HIS A 26 4.21 -14.71 -1.57
C HIS A 26 3.52 -13.43 -2.04
N ALA A 27 2.42 -13.54 -2.80
CA ALA A 27 1.70 -12.38 -3.31
C ALA A 27 1.17 -11.47 -2.18
N CYS A 28 0.61 -12.07 -1.11
CA CYS A 28 0.16 -11.31 0.06
C CYS A 28 1.31 -10.55 0.72
N LEU A 29 2.45 -11.22 0.94
CA LEU A 29 3.62 -10.61 1.58
C LEU A 29 4.26 -9.52 0.72
N GLU A 30 4.28 -9.70 -0.59
CA GLU A 30 4.76 -8.73 -1.56
C GLU A 30 3.93 -7.44 -1.47
N PHE A 31 2.60 -7.55 -1.59
CA PHE A 31 1.73 -6.38 -1.46
C PHE A 31 1.84 -5.70 -0.10
N LEU A 32 1.92 -6.47 1.00
CA LEU A 32 2.13 -5.92 2.34
C LEU A 32 3.46 -5.18 2.48
N THR A 33 4.48 -5.59 1.72
CA THR A 33 5.81 -4.96 1.68
C THR A 33 5.77 -3.67 0.87
N VAL A 34 5.23 -3.72 -0.34
CA VAL A 34 5.11 -2.55 -1.23
C VAL A 34 4.21 -1.48 -0.63
N SER A 35 3.03 -1.84 -0.11
CA SER A 35 2.14 -0.90 0.58
C SER A 35 2.80 -0.25 1.83
N ARG A 36 3.67 -0.98 2.54
CA ARG A 36 4.44 -0.42 3.66
C ARG A 36 5.48 0.58 3.17
N ARG A 37 6.18 0.25 2.08
CA ARG A 37 7.15 1.15 1.44
C ARG A 37 6.45 2.43 1.03
N GLN A 38 5.30 2.34 0.36
CA GLN A 38 4.54 3.50 -0.09
C GLN A 38 4.18 4.44 1.07
N LEU A 39 3.66 3.90 2.18
CA LEU A 39 3.36 4.71 3.36
C LEU A 39 4.60 5.38 3.98
N ARG A 40 5.79 4.80 3.85
CA ARG A 40 7.04 5.45 4.30
C ARG A 40 7.44 6.59 3.37
N VAL A 41 7.29 6.42 2.06
CA VAL A 41 7.61 7.48 1.07
C VAL A 41 6.68 8.67 1.28
N VAL A 42 5.38 8.42 1.40
CA VAL A 42 4.39 9.45 1.73
C VAL A 42 4.72 10.19 3.02
N LYS A 43 5.13 9.48 4.08
CA LYS A 43 5.55 10.13 5.33
C LYS A 43 6.69 11.13 5.10
N LYS A 44 7.68 10.78 4.26
CA LYS A 44 8.79 11.68 3.93
C LYS A 44 8.29 12.92 3.16
N MET A 45 7.39 12.73 2.20
CA MET A 45 6.75 13.82 1.46
C MET A 45 5.99 14.77 2.40
N ARG A 46 5.21 14.25 3.34
CA ARG A 46 4.50 15.08 4.33
C ARG A 46 5.47 15.91 5.18
N VAL A 47 6.55 15.29 5.67
CA VAL A 47 7.59 16.01 6.43
C VAL A 47 8.24 17.11 5.59
N ALA A 48 8.50 16.85 4.30
CA ALA A 48 9.00 17.85 3.37
C ALA A 48 8.07 19.06 3.25
N LEU A 49 6.77 18.80 3.08
CA LEU A 49 5.75 19.84 2.97
C LEU A 49 5.61 20.66 4.26
N VAL A 50 5.64 20.02 5.42
CA VAL A 50 5.65 20.70 6.73
C VAL A 50 6.88 21.60 6.86
N ASN A 51 8.05 21.09 6.48
CA ASN A 51 9.31 21.83 6.51
C ASN A 51 9.31 23.02 5.54
N ALA A 52 8.77 22.86 4.35
CA ALA A 52 8.61 23.94 3.36
C ALA A 52 7.62 25.01 3.89
N ALA A 53 6.49 24.59 4.45
CA ALA A 53 5.50 25.48 5.05
C ALA A 53 6.06 26.29 6.24
N ALA A 54 6.98 25.71 7.01
CA ALA A 54 7.68 26.36 8.11
C ALA A 54 8.79 27.32 7.66
N GLY A 55 9.03 27.49 6.35
CA GLY A 55 10.10 28.33 5.81
C GLY A 55 11.50 27.75 6.04
N SER A 56 11.62 26.44 6.28
CA SER A 56 12.92 25.78 6.43
C SER A 56 13.58 25.51 5.07
N ALA A 57 14.88 25.17 5.09
CA ALA A 57 15.75 25.04 3.91
C ALA A 57 15.40 23.90 2.91
N THR A 58 14.24 23.24 3.03
CA THR A 58 13.80 22.25 2.05
C THR A 58 13.53 22.94 0.72
N SER A 59 14.32 22.63 -0.30
CA SER A 59 14.20 23.26 -1.62
C SER A 59 12.97 22.74 -2.37
N ARG A 60 12.44 23.53 -3.29
CA ARG A 60 11.31 23.13 -4.15
C ARG A 60 11.62 21.88 -4.98
N GLU A 61 12.87 21.76 -5.45
CA GLU A 61 13.37 20.56 -6.14
C GLU A 61 13.31 19.32 -5.23
N GLU A 62 13.71 19.45 -3.96
CA GLU A 62 13.68 18.34 -3.00
C GLU A 62 12.25 17.84 -2.72
N VAL A 63 11.25 18.73 -2.74
CA VAL A 63 9.86 18.30 -2.61
C VAL A 63 9.42 17.64 -3.93
N GLY A 64 9.83 18.13 -5.09
CA GLY A 64 9.45 17.58 -6.40
C GLY A 64 10.02 16.18 -6.66
N ASP A 65 11.27 15.93 -6.24
CA ASP A 65 11.87 14.59 -6.27
C ASP A 65 11.04 13.60 -5.42
N ARG A 66 10.51 14.06 -4.29
CA ARG A 66 9.66 13.25 -3.42
C ARG A 66 8.28 12.97 -4.01
N GLU A 67 7.74 13.88 -4.81
CA GLU A 67 6.50 13.62 -5.56
C GLU A 67 6.69 12.42 -6.48
N GLN A 68 7.77 12.43 -7.27
CA GLN A 68 8.07 11.34 -8.19
C GLN A 68 8.27 10.00 -7.45
N ASP A 69 8.95 10.02 -6.30
CA ASP A 69 9.09 8.84 -5.44
C ASP A 69 7.73 8.25 -5.01
N VAL A 70 6.77 9.11 -4.65
CA VAL A 70 5.44 8.66 -4.20
C VAL A 70 4.61 8.13 -5.38
N GLU A 71 4.72 8.74 -6.56
CA GLU A 71 4.03 8.28 -7.77
C GLU A 71 4.54 6.88 -8.18
N LEU A 72 5.86 6.70 -8.24
CA LEU A 72 6.48 5.41 -8.54
C LEU A 72 6.06 4.33 -7.54
N ALA A 73 6.09 4.65 -6.25
CA ALA A 73 5.68 3.70 -5.22
C ALA A 73 4.16 3.47 -5.18
N TYR A 74 3.33 4.39 -5.70
CA TYR A 74 1.90 4.14 -5.92
C TYR A 74 1.67 3.17 -7.07
N ALA A 75 2.37 3.34 -8.20
CA ALA A 75 2.30 2.44 -9.34
C ALA A 75 2.66 1.00 -8.95
N GLU A 76 3.71 0.82 -8.13
CA GLU A 76 4.13 -0.48 -7.60
C GLU A 76 3.00 -1.16 -6.79
N VAL A 77 2.23 -0.40 -5.99
CA VAL A 77 1.08 -0.91 -5.23
C VAL A 77 -0.04 -1.39 -6.16
N VAL A 78 -0.35 -0.63 -7.20
CA VAL A 78 -1.42 -0.98 -8.15
C VAL A 78 -1.04 -2.23 -8.95
N GLU A 79 0.21 -2.31 -9.41
CA GLU A 79 0.72 -3.47 -10.15
C GLU A 79 0.66 -4.75 -9.30
N THR A 80 1.13 -4.70 -8.05
CA THR A 80 1.09 -5.86 -7.14
C THR A 80 -0.33 -6.26 -6.73
N ALA A 81 -1.30 -5.33 -6.78
CA ALA A 81 -2.70 -5.66 -6.49
C ALA A 81 -3.33 -6.55 -7.57
N VAL A 82 -2.97 -6.35 -8.84
CA VAL A 82 -3.47 -7.19 -9.95
C VAL A 82 -3.06 -8.65 -9.75
N SER A 83 -1.85 -8.89 -9.25
CA SER A 83 -1.37 -10.24 -8.93
C SER A 83 -2.16 -10.92 -7.81
N LEU A 84 -2.77 -10.14 -6.90
CA LEU A 84 -3.56 -10.67 -5.79
C LEU A 84 -4.97 -11.11 -6.20
N GLU A 85 -5.59 -10.43 -7.17
CA GLU A 85 -6.97 -10.76 -7.64
C GLU A 85 -7.08 -12.20 -8.14
N VAL A 86 -6.00 -12.73 -8.70
CA VAL A 86 -5.95 -14.08 -9.26
C VAL A 86 -5.69 -15.14 -8.19
N LEU A 87 -4.98 -14.78 -7.13
CA LEU A 87 -4.40 -15.76 -6.20
C LEU A 87 -5.17 -15.84 -4.87
N CYS A 88 -5.73 -14.74 -4.39
CA CYS A 88 -6.25 -14.64 -3.02
C CYS A 88 -7.78 -14.74 -2.93
N PRO A 89 -8.35 -15.07 -1.76
CA PRO A 89 -9.79 -15.02 -1.53
C PRO A 89 -10.37 -13.62 -1.73
N ALA A 90 -11.65 -13.55 -2.10
CA ALA A 90 -12.38 -12.30 -2.32
C ALA A 90 -12.28 -11.31 -1.14
N GLU A 91 -12.31 -11.80 0.10
CA GLU A 91 -12.19 -10.95 1.29
C GLU A 91 -10.84 -10.20 1.35
N ILE A 92 -9.73 -10.86 0.94
CA ILE A 92 -8.42 -10.22 0.86
C ILE A 92 -8.41 -9.19 -0.28
N HIS A 93 -9.00 -9.51 -1.42
CA HIS A 93 -9.10 -8.62 -2.57
C HIS A 93 -9.90 -7.36 -2.22
N GLU A 94 -11.09 -7.49 -1.61
CA GLU A 94 -11.89 -6.36 -1.15
C GLU A 94 -11.11 -5.47 -0.19
N GLN A 95 -10.37 -6.07 0.75
CA GLN A 95 -9.56 -5.31 1.70
C GLN A 95 -8.35 -4.63 1.03
N VAL A 96 -7.79 -5.20 -0.04
CA VAL A 96 -6.74 -4.59 -0.87
C VAL A 96 -7.28 -3.38 -1.61
N GLU A 97 -8.47 -3.45 -2.20
CA GLU A 97 -9.13 -2.30 -2.83
C GLU A 97 -9.34 -1.16 -1.84
N VAL A 98 -9.75 -1.47 -0.61
CA VAL A 98 -9.87 -0.48 0.46
C VAL A 98 -8.52 0.17 0.75
N VAL A 99 -7.43 -0.60 0.82
CA VAL A 99 -6.07 -0.05 1.02
C VAL A 99 -5.67 0.87 -0.13
N ILE A 100 -5.85 0.45 -1.38
CA ILE A 100 -5.55 1.27 -2.57
C ILE A 100 -6.34 2.58 -2.52
N LYS A 101 -7.64 2.51 -2.25
CA LYS A 101 -8.49 3.69 -2.12
C LYS A 101 -7.97 4.65 -1.06
N LYS A 102 -7.54 4.15 0.10
CA LYS A 102 -6.98 5.00 1.16
C LYS A 102 -5.61 5.58 0.82
N ILE A 103 -4.79 4.88 0.07
CA ILE A 103 -3.53 5.42 -0.44
C ILE A 103 -3.79 6.49 -1.51
N SER A 104 -4.79 6.31 -2.38
CA SER A 104 -5.20 7.30 -3.37
C SER A 104 -5.77 8.57 -2.72
N GLU A 105 -6.62 8.44 -1.70
CA GLU A 105 -7.10 9.57 -0.91
C GLU A 105 -5.94 10.36 -0.28
N LEU A 106 -4.93 9.65 0.24
CA LEU A 106 -3.72 10.25 0.80
C LEU A 106 -2.87 10.96 -0.25
N TRP A 107 -2.72 10.37 -1.43
CA TRP A 107 -2.04 11.01 -2.55
C TRP A 107 -2.71 12.34 -2.93
N SER A 108 -4.03 12.33 -3.08
CA SER A 108 -4.79 13.55 -3.39
C SER A 108 -4.62 14.62 -2.31
N ALA A 109 -4.63 14.25 -1.03
CA ALA A 109 -4.45 15.20 0.07
C ALA A 109 -3.04 15.81 0.10
N LEU A 110 -2.00 15.01 -0.19
CA LEU A 110 -0.63 15.53 -0.32
C LEU A 110 -0.50 16.52 -1.47
N TRP A 111 -1.16 16.25 -2.60
CA TRP A 111 -1.17 17.15 -3.75
C TRP A 111 -1.87 18.48 -3.42
N THR A 112 -2.99 18.44 -2.71
CA THR A 112 -3.65 19.65 -2.22
C THR A 112 -2.75 20.45 -1.27
N ALA A 113 -2.04 19.76 -0.36
CA ALA A 113 -1.09 20.42 0.55
C ALA A 113 0.08 21.06 -0.21
N TRP A 114 0.62 20.38 -1.22
CA TRP A 114 1.62 20.94 -2.12
C TRP A 114 1.11 22.21 -2.81
N ALA A 115 -0.04 22.14 -3.49
CA ALA A 115 -0.59 23.26 -4.22
C ALA A 115 -0.87 24.46 -3.30
N ALA A 116 -1.29 24.21 -2.05
CA ALA A 116 -1.45 25.26 -1.05
C ALA A 116 -0.12 25.97 -0.74
N THR A 117 1.01 25.24 -0.71
CA THR A 117 2.34 25.86 -0.54
C THR A 117 2.76 26.75 -1.71
N GLU A 118 2.20 26.55 -2.92
CA GLU A 118 2.55 27.32 -4.11
C GLU A 118 1.76 28.63 -4.28
N GLY A 119 0.56 28.76 -3.68
CA GLY A 119 -0.36 29.82 -4.06
C GLY A 119 -1.28 30.39 -2.98
N SER A 120 -1.19 29.98 -1.71
CA SER A 120 -2.19 30.33 -0.69
C SER A 120 -1.65 31.05 0.56
N SER A 121 -2.57 31.62 1.35
CA SER A 121 -2.32 32.02 2.74
C SER A 121 -1.90 30.82 3.60
N GLN A 122 -1.10 31.06 4.65
CA GLN A 122 -0.59 30.02 5.55
C GLN A 122 -1.69 29.12 6.15
N ASP A 123 -2.90 29.67 6.40
CA ASP A 123 -4.02 28.91 6.96
C ASP A 123 -4.44 27.73 6.06
N ASN A 124 -4.47 27.94 4.73
CA ASN A 124 -4.83 26.89 3.77
C ASN A 124 -3.80 25.75 3.73
N VAL A 125 -2.54 26.06 4.05
CA VAL A 125 -1.45 25.06 4.08
C VAL A 125 -1.60 24.16 5.32
N HIS A 126 -1.92 24.75 6.48
CA HIS A 126 -2.11 24.01 7.72
C HIS A 126 -3.30 23.05 7.63
N ASP A 127 -4.43 23.51 7.10
CA ASP A 127 -5.62 22.66 6.91
C ASP A 127 -5.34 21.50 5.95
N ALA A 128 -4.68 21.77 4.82
CA ALA A 128 -4.34 20.73 3.85
C ALA A 128 -3.35 19.69 4.41
N LEU A 129 -2.39 20.11 5.24
CA LEU A 129 -1.47 19.20 5.93
C LEU A 129 -2.19 18.34 6.98
N ALA A 130 -3.18 18.88 7.68
CA ALA A 130 -4.00 18.14 8.64
C ALA A 130 -4.85 17.08 7.93
N ASP A 131 -5.42 17.40 6.76
CA ASP A 131 -6.15 16.44 5.94
C ASP A 131 -5.24 15.32 5.42
N ALA A 132 -4.02 15.65 4.98
CA ALA A 132 -3.02 14.66 4.59
C ALA A 132 -2.63 13.72 5.75
N GLU A 133 -2.45 14.24 6.96
CA GLU A 133 -2.21 13.43 8.15
C GLU A 133 -3.37 12.48 8.46
N LYS A 134 -4.60 12.98 8.37
CA LYS A 134 -5.81 12.17 8.57
C LYS A 134 -5.94 11.06 7.53
N ALA A 135 -5.63 11.36 6.27
CA ALA A 135 -5.60 10.37 5.20
C ALA A 135 -4.50 9.32 5.44
N GLU A 136 -3.32 9.72 5.93
CA GLU A 136 -2.22 8.82 6.26
C GLU A 136 -2.63 7.84 7.37
N TRP A 137 -3.28 8.34 8.42
CA TRP A 137 -3.81 7.50 9.49
C TRP A 137 -4.83 6.48 8.98
N ARG A 138 -5.76 6.90 8.10
CA ARG A 138 -6.75 5.99 7.48
C ARG A 138 -6.09 4.90 6.64
N ALA A 139 -5.09 5.26 5.83
CA ALA A 139 -4.35 4.29 5.00
C ALA A 139 -3.57 3.28 5.85
N ARG A 140 -2.92 3.74 6.92
CA ARG A 140 -2.25 2.85 7.89
C ARG A 140 -3.24 1.91 8.57
N LYS A 141 -4.41 2.41 8.97
CA LYS A 141 -5.46 1.60 9.61
C LYS A 141 -5.99 0.52 8.65
N ALA A 142 -6.30 0.89 7.40
CA ALA A 142 -6.74 -0.06 6.37
C ALA A 142 -5.68 -1.15 6.13
N ARG A 143 -4.40 -0.76 6.03
CA ARG A 143 -3.30 -1.71 5.88
C ARG A 143 -3.17 -2.62 7.11
N GLY A 144 -3.36 -2.08 8.31
CA GLY A 144 -3.37 -2.87 9.55
C GLY A 144 -4.43 -3.98 9.53
N ALA A 145 -5.65 -3.66 9.08
CA ALA A 145 -6.71 -4.64 8.91
C ALA A 145 -6.33 -5.72 7.89
N LEU A 146 -5.73 -5.33 6.75
CA LEU A 146 -5.24 -6.29 5.75
C LEU A 146 -4.17 -7.24 6.32
N VAL A 147 -3.25 -6.72 7.13
CA VAL A 147 -2.20 -7.55 7.76
C VAL A 147 -2.81 -8.64 8.64
N GLU A 148 -3.80 -8.30 9.46
CA GLU A 148 -4.45 -9.29 10.33
C GLU A 148 -5.24 -10.32 9.49
N LEU A 149 -5.97 -9.86 8.47
CA LEU A 149 -6.70 -10.74 7.57
C LEU A 149 -5.77 -11.74 6.84
N VAL A 150 -4.64 -11.26 6.31
CA VAL A 150 -3.62 -12.11 5.68
C VAL A 150 -3.04 -13.11 6.68
N ARG A 151 -2.75 -12.69 7.92
CA ARG A 151 -2.26 -13.61 8.95
C ARG A 151 -3.26 -14.71 9.26
N GLU A 152 -4.52 -14.37 9.43
CA GLU A 152 -5.59 -15.35 9.64
C GLU A 152 -5.73 -16.30 8.45
N HIS A 153 -5.62 -15.77 7.23
CA HIS A 153 -5.70 -16.58 6.02
C HIS A 153 -4.54 -17.58 5.89
N LEU A 154 -3.31 -17.15 6.19
CA LEU A 154 -2.13 -18.00 6.10
C LEU A 154 -1.98 -18.98 7.27
N ALA A 155 -2.73 -18.78 8.36
CA ALA A 155 -2.74 -19.70 9.51
C ALA A 155 -3.77 -20.84 9.37
N ARG A 156 -4.68 -20.76 8.40
CA ARG A 156 -5.71 -21.78 8.09
C ARG A 156 -5.17 -22.78 7.08
#